data_AF-A0A017T8G0-F1
#
_entry.id   AF-A0A017T8G0-F1
#
_cell.length_a   1.000
_cell.length_b   1.000
_cell.length_c   1.000
_cell.angle_alpha   90.00
_cell.angle_beta   90.00
_cell.angle_gamma   90.00
#
_symmetry.space_group_name_H-M   'P 1'
#
loop_
_entity.id
_entity.type
_entity.pdbx_description
1 polymer ?
#
loop_
_entity_poly.entity_id
_entity_poly.type
_entity_poly.pdbx_seq_one_letter_code
_entity_poly.pdbx_strand_id
1 'polypeptide(L)'
;MSGMRHRTSHLVPLRHLLVLCGASLVAAGCGKTITDSDCQMVGERLQRAWNEEIRKAAPPQGTAGTKASGLLLSEEERLVTDWMAECKRDLTGKRVAQRELDCLLGATSLEQLSKCARP
;
A
#
# COMPACT_ATOMS: atom_id res chain seq x y z
N MET A 1 38.07 5.55 -16.87
CA MET A 1 37.66 5.86 -15.48
C MET A 1 36.14 5.78 -15.45
N SER A 2 35.62 4.99 -14.50
CA SER A 2 34.32 4.32 -14.53
C SER A 2 33.10 5.23 -14.62
N GLY A 3 32.14 4.79 -15.45
CA GLY A 3 30.82 5.40 -15.62
C GLY A 3 29.94 5.31 -14.37
N MET A 4 29.26 6.41 -14.10
CA MET A 4 28.24 6.55 -13.06
C MET A 4 27.03 5.71 -13.44
N ARG A 5 26.82 4.61 -12.71
CA ARG A 5 25.61 3.79 -12.82
C ARG A 5 24.45 4.56 -12.20
N HIS A 6 23.40 4.72 -13.02
CA HIS A 6 22.07 5.16 -12.65
C HIS A 6 21.62 4.51 -11.34
N ARG A 7 21.26 5.35 -10.35
CA ARG A 7 20.38 4.94 -9.26
C ARG A 7 19.01 4.64 -9.87
N THR A 8 18.75 3.37 -10.15
CA THR A 8 17.42 2.88 -10.45
C THR A 8 16.56 3.00 -9.20
N SER A 9 15.64 3.97 -9.21
CA SER A 9 14.51 4.03 -8.28
C SER A 9 13.75 2.70 -8.37
N HIS A 10 13.92 1.83 -7.38
CA HIS A 10 13.16 0.58 -7.23
C HIS A 10 11.75 0.85 -6.70
N LEU A 11 11.04 1.81 -7.28
CA LEU A 11 9.59 1.85 -7.21
C LEU A 11 9.11 0.91 -8.31
N VAL A 12 9.11 -0.38 -7.98
CA VAL A 12 8.49 -1.41 -8.81
C VAL A 12 7.06 -0.96 -9.07
N PRO A 13 6.65 -0.72 -10.33
CA PRO A 13 5.31 -0.26 -10.62
C PRO A 13 4.33 -1.33 -10.17
N LEU A 14 3.48 -1.00 -9.20
CA LEU A 14 2.43 -1.82 -8.60
C LEU A 14 1.59 -2.58 -9.65
N ARG A 15 1.52 -2.01 -10.87
CA ARG A 15 0.96 -2.58 -12.11
C ARG A 15 1.43 -3.99 -12.47
N HIS A 16 2.66 -4.39 -12.14
CA HIS A 16 3.20 -5.69 -12.56
C HIS A 16 2.96 -6.82 -11.54
N LEU A 17 2.56 -6.51 -10.31
CA LEU A 17 2.38 -7.50 -9.24
C LEU A 17 1.01 -8.19 -9.28
N LEU A 18 -0.03 -7.53 -9.81
CA LEU A 18 -1.40 -8.05 -9.81
C LEU A 18 -1.82 -8.80 -11.09
N VAL A 19 -1.04 -8.75 -12.17
CA VAL A 19 -1.52 -9.16 -13.51
C VAL A 19 -1.11 -10.59 -13.93
N LEU A 20 -0.19 -11.26 -13.23
CA LEU A 20 0.44 -12.48 -13.73
C LEU A 20 -0.26 -13.83 -13.41
N CYS A 21 -1.36 -13.85 -12.64
CA CYS A 21 -2.08 -15.09 -12.31
C CYS A 21 -3.40 -15.28 -13.11
N GLY A 22 -3.46 -14.78 -14.34
CA GLY A 22 -4.63 -14.88 -15.22
C GLY A 22 -4.75 -16.17 -16.04
N ALA A 23 -3.94 -17.20 -15.79
CA ALA A 23 -3.90 -18.40 -16.62
C ALA A 23 -3.89 -19.69 -15.78
N SER A 24 -4.92 -19.92 -14.96
CA SER A 24 -5.27 -21.28 -14.50
C SER A 24 -6.65 -21.32 -13.83
N LEU A 25 -7.54 -22.07 -14.47
CA LEU A 25 -8.69 -22.79 -13.90
C LEU A 25 -9.93 -21.98 -13.48
N VAL A 26 -10.98 -22.26 -14.25
CA VAL A 26 -12.39 -22.07 -13.94
C VAL A 26 -12.71 -22.76 -12.61
N ALA A 27 -12.61 -22.04 -11.51
CA ALA A 27 -13.27 -22.36 -10.24
C ALA A 27 -14.34 -21.30 -9.99
N ALA A 28 -15.60 -21.71 -10.02
CA ALA A 28 -16.69 -20.89 -9.55
C ALA A 28 -16.47 -20.59 -8.05
N GLY A 29 -16.10 -19.35 -7.74
CA GLY A 29 -16.30 -18.74 -6.41
C GLY A 29 -15.16 -18.92 -5.40
N CYS A 30 -14.22 -17.97 -5.39
CA CYS A 30 -13.53 -17.50 -4.16
C CYS A 30 -12.81 -16.16 -4.42
N GLY A 31 -13.41 -15.28 -5.25
CA GLY A 31 -12.89 -13.94 -5.50
C GLY A 31 -13.90 -12.91 -5.00
N LYS A 32 -13.43 -11.91 -4.26
CA LYS A 32 -14.25 -10.76 -3.87
C LYS A 32 -14.10 -9.66 -4.92
N THR A 33 -15.21 -9.07 -5.33
CA THR A 33 -15.19 -7.86 -6.16
C THR A 33 -14.83 -6.67 -5.28
N ILE A 34 -13.80 -5.92 -5.65
CA ILE A 34 -13.41 -4.70 -4.95
C ILE A 34 -14.45 -3.61 -5.18
N THR A 35 -14.90 -3.02 -4.08
CA THR A 35 -15.77 -1.84 -4.05
C THR A 35 -14.99 -0.60 -3.64
N ASP A 36 -15.59 0.58 -3.85
CA ASP A 36 -15.01 1.83 -3.34
C ASP A 36 -14.82 1.82 -1.81
N SER A 37 -15.71 1.11 -1.10
CA SER A 37 -15.59 0.91 0.35
C SER A 37 -14.36 0.07 0.70
N ASP A 38 -14.05 -0.97 -0.08
CA ASP A 38 -12.83 -1.77 0.14
C ASP A 38 -11.56 -0.94 -0.10
N CYS A 39 -11.54 -0.10 -1.14
CA CYS A 39 -10.46 0.86 -1.36
C CYS A 39 -10.27 1.80 -0.17
N GLN A 40 -11.37 2.36 0.34
CA GLN A 40 -11.33 3.25 1.50
C GLN A 40 -10.79 2.53 2.75
N MET A 41 -11.30 1.32 3.03
CA MET A 41 -10.85 0.56 4.20
C MET A 41 -9.36 0.25 4.17
N VAL A 42 -8.81 -0.15 3.01
CA VAL A 42 -7.36 -0.38 2.88
C VAL A 42 -6.57 0.92 3.03
N GLY A 43 -7.09 2.04 2.50
CA GLY A 43 -6.49 3.37 2.69
C GLY A 43 -6.40 3.76 4.16
N GLU A 44 -7.46 3.51 4.95
CA GLU A 44 -7.47 3.74 6.39
C GLU A 44 -6.51 2.82 7.15
N ARG A 45 -6.24 1.60 6.65
CA ARG A 45 -5.24 0.69 7.23
C ARG A 45 -3.81 1.17 6.96
N LEU A 46 -3.54 1.57 5.72
CA LEU A 46 -2.28 2.19 5.32
C LEU A 46 -2.00 3.44 6.18
N GLN A 47 -2.99 4.31 6.32
CA GLN A 47 -2.91 5.51 7.13
C GLN A 47 -2.56 5.21 8.60
N ARG A 48 -3.27 4.25 9.21
CA ARG A 48 -3.02 3.85 10.60
C ARG A 48 -1.65 3.24 10.79
N ALA A 49 -1.25 2.34 9.89
CA ALA A 49 0.08 1.73 9.93
C ALA A 49 1.19 2.77 9.79
N TRP A 50 1.02 3.76 8.89
CA TRP A 50 1.98 4.85 8.71
C TRP A 50 2.09 5.72 9.97
N ASN A 51 0.96 6.15 10.53
CA ASN A 51 0.93 6.95 11.77
C ASN A 51 1.65 6.25 12.94
N GLU A 52 1.49 4.93 13.05
CA GLU A 52 2.17 4.15 14.07
C GLU A 52 3.69 4.13 13.86
N GLU A 53 4.17 4.09 12.62
CA GLU A 53 5.59 4.22 12.32
C GLU A 53 6.12 5.65 12.57
N ILE A 54 5.33 6.69 12.29
CA ILE A 54 5.69 8.08 12.64
C ILE A 54 5.92 8.19 14.16
N ARG A 55 5.01 7.66 14.98
CA ARG A 55 5.14 7.71 16.44
C ARG A 55 6.41 7.02 16.94
N LYS A 56 6.78 5.89 16.33
CA LYS A 56 8.02 5.16 16.66
C LYS A 56 9.26 5.94 16.24
N ALA A 57 9.23 6.57 15.07
CA ALA A 57 10.38 7.28 14.49
C ALA A 57 10.63 8.67 15.10
N ALA A 58 9.57 9.35 15.54
CA ALA A 58 9.62 10.70 16.10
C ALA A 58 8.81 10.77 17.41
N PRO A 59 9.29 10.16 18.50
CA PRO A 59 8.68 10.32 19.82
C PRO A 59 8.66 11.81 20.21
N PRO A 60 7.66 12.29 20.96
CA PRO A 60 7.32 13.72 21.15
C PRO A 60 8.35 14.59 21.89
N GLN A 61 9.58 14.13 22.06
CA GLN A 61 10.63 14.80 22.85
C GLN A 61 11.58 15.58 21.92
N GLY A 62 11.20 16.80 21.51
CA GLY A 62 12.16 17.78 20.97
C GLY A 62 11.63 18.75 19.91
N THR A 63 12.14 19.98 19.94
CA THR A 63 11.83 21.10 19.03
C THR A 63 12.22 20.88 17.57
N ALA A 64 13.04 19.86 17.26
CA ALA A 64 13.32 19.42 15.88
C ALA A 64 12.20 18.52 15.29
N GLY A 65 11.24 18.07 16.11
CA GLY A 65 10.19 17.13 15.71
C GLY A 65 9.12 17.71 14.78
N THR A 66 8.89 19.02 14.76
CA THR A 66 7.75 19.62 14.03
C THR A 66 7.91 19.57 12.51
N LYS A 67 9.12 19.85 11.98
CA LYS A 67 9.37 19.82 10.52
C LYS A 67 9.49 18.40 9.98
N ALA A 68 10.13 17.50 10.73
CA ALA A 68 10.22 16.08 10.37
C ALA A 68 8.84 15.42 10.39
N SER A 69 8.02 15.69 11.42
CA SER A 69 6.63 15.23 11.47
C SER A 69 5.77 15.80 10.34
N GLY A 70 5.97 17.07 9.95
CA GLY A 70 5.25 17.65 8.82
C GLY A 70 5.52 16.93 7.48
N LEU A 71 6.78 16.58 7.21
CA LEU A 71 7.12 15.79 6.02
C LEU A 71 6.51 14.38 6.06
N LEU A 72 6.58 13.72 7.22
CA LEU A 72 6.02 12.39 7.40
C LEU A 72 4.49 12.37 7.26
N LEU A 73 3.80 13.39 7.76
CA LEU A 73 2.36 13.58 7.57
C LEU A 73 2.02 13.88 6.10
N SER A 74 2.82 14.68 5.39
CA SER A 74 2.59 14.91 3.96
C SER A 74 2.77 13.64 3.10
N GLU A 75 3.72 12.77 3.48
CA GLU A 75 3.90 11.48 2.80
C GLU A 75 2.76 10.50 3.12
N GLU A 76 2.17 10.56 4.32
CA GLU A 76 0.95 9.83 4.66
C GLU A 76 -0.19 10.20 3.72
N GLU A 77 -0.47 11.51 3.59
CA GLU A 77 -1.54 12.03 2.74
C GLU A 77 -1.34 11.65 1.28
N ARG A 78 -0.10 11.76 0.79
CA ARG A 78 0.27 11.34 -0.56
C ARG A 78 0.04 9.85 -0.76
N LEU A 79 0.49 9.01 0.18
CA LEU A 79 0.34 7.55 0.10
C LEU A 79 -1.12 7.11 0.08
N VAL A 80 -1.98 7.71 0.90
CA VAL A 80 -3.42 7.42 0.90
C VAL A 80 -4.08 7.91 -0.40
N THR A 81 -3.70 9.09 -0.88
CA THR A 81 -4.24 9.66 -2.13
C THR A 81 -3.86 8.82 -3.34
N ASP A 82 -2.58 8.44 -3.45
CA ASP A 82 -2.07 7.57 -4.51
C ASP A 82 -2.80 6.22 -4.47
N TRP A 83 -2.91 5.59 -3.30
CA TRP A 83 -3.68 4.35 -3.14
C TRP A 83 -5.13 4.50 -3.60
N MET A 84 -5.82 5.56 -3.19
CA MET A 84 -7.23 5.77 -3.56
C MET A 84 -7.41 5.98 -5.06
N ALA A 85 -6.50 6.72 -5.70
CA ALA A 85 -6.51 6.94 -7.14
C ALA A 85 -6.26 5.62 -7.90
N GLU A 86 -5.27 4.83 -7.46
CA GLU A 86 -4.94 3.55 -8.08
C GLU A 86 -6.03 2.51 -7.86
N CYS A 87 -6.54 2.35 -6.64
CA CYS A 87 -7.55 1.36 -6.32
C CYS A 87 -8.85 1.62 -7.10
N LYS A 88 -9.31 2.89 -7.17
CA LYS A 88 -10.51 3.24 -7.94
C LYS A 88 -10.35 3.01 -9.44
N ARG A 89 -9.19 3.36 -9.98
CA ARG A 89 -8.91 3.23 -11.41
C ARG A 89 -8.70 1.76 -11.82
N ASP A 90 -7.97 1.01 -10.99
CA ASP A 90 -7.38 -0.25 -11.40
C ASP A 90 -7.96 -1.47 -10.68
N LEU A 91 -8.66 -1.32 -9.55
CA LEU A 91 -9.17 -2.44 -8.75
C LEU A 91 -10.69 -2.45 -8.59
N THR A 92 -11.36 -1.30 -8.49
CA THR A 92 -12.83 -1.25 -8.37
C THR A 92 -13.50 -2.02 -9.52
N GLY A 93 -14.44 -2.90 -9.18
CA GLY A 93 -15.14 -3.77 -10.13
C GLY A 93 -14.34 -4.99 -10.58
N LYS A 94 -13.05 -5.11 -10.23
CA LYS A 94 -12.26 -6.31 -10.48
C LYS A 94 -12.41 -7.32 -9.34
N ARG A 95 -12.30 -8.60 -9.69
CA ARG A 95 -12.17 -9.67 -8.71
C ARG A 95 -10.72 -9.81 -8.27
N VAL A 96 -10.51 -9.82 -6.96
CA VAL A 96 -9.24 -10.16 -6.31
C VAL A 96 -9.43 -11.40 -5.43
N ALA A 97 -8.33 -12.06 -5.08
CA ALA A 97 -8.43 -13.17 -4.13
C ALA A 97 -8.85 -12.63 -2.77
N GLN A 98 -9.90 -13.22 -2.19
CA GLN A 98 -10.44 -12.74 -0.91
C GLN A 98 -9.39 -12.75 0.20
N ARG A 99 -8.51 -13.77 0.22
CA ARG A 99 -7.39 -13.88 1.17
C ARG A 99 -6.42 -12.69 1.12
N GLU A 100 -6.20 -12.10 -0.04
CA GLU A 100 -5.26 -10.98 -0.22
C GLU A 100 -5.86 -9.71 0.36
N LEU A 101 -7.13 -9.46 0.05
CA LEU A 101 -7.87 -8.34 0.63
C LEU A 101 -7.98 -8.50 2.16
N ASP A 102 -8.32 -9.68 2.65
CA ASP A 102 -8.43 -9.94 4.09
C ASP A 102 -7.08 -9.75 4.80
N CYS A 103 -5.97 -10.14 4.17
CA CYS A 103 -4.63 -9.87 4.69
C CYS A 103 -4.37 -8.36 4.83
N LEU A 104 -4.65 -7.58 3.79
CA LEU A 104 -4.49 -6.12 3.81
C LEU A 104 -5.37 -5.45 4.86
N LEU A 105 -6.61 -5.91 5.00
CA LEU A 105 -7.57 -5.40 5.98
C LEU A 105 -7.21 -5.78 7.43
N GLY A 106 -6.52 -6.90 7.61
CA GLY A 106 -6.02 -7.38 8.90
C GLY A 106 -4.67 -6.80 9.32
N ALA A 107 -3.92 -6.19 8.40
CA ALA A 107 -2.60 -5.66 8.67
C ALA A 107 -2.66 -4.40 9.57
N THR A 108 -1.74 -4.33 10.53
CA THR A 108 -1.62 -3.23 11.50
C THR A 108 -0.27 -2.51 11.45
N SER A 109 0.66 -2.99 10.63
CA SER A 109 1.98 -2.37 10.41
C SER A 109 2.35 -2.32 8.93
N LEU A 110 3.27 -1.42 8.56
CA LEU A 110 3.80 -1.36 7.19
C LEU A 110 4.50 -2.66 6.78
N GLU A 111 5.13 -3.36 7.73
CA GLU A 111 5.76 -4.67 7.47
C GLU A 111 4.71 -5.72 7.10
N GLN A 112 3.59 -5.78 7.82
CA GLN A 112 2.50 -6.70 7.51
C GLN A 112 1.83 -6.36 6.18
N LEU A 113 1.59 -5.08 5.91
CA LEU A 113 1.07 -4.62 4.62
C LEU A 113 2.01 -5.03 3.47
N SER A 114 3.33 -4.86 3.65
CA SER A 114 4.32 -5.30 2.66
C SER A 114 4.29 -6.80 2.44
N LYS A 115 4.07 -7.61 3.48
CA LYS A 115 3.93 -9.08 3.36
C LYS A 115 2.67 -9.46 2.60
N CYS A 116 1.54 -8.80 2.86
CA CYS A 116 0.29 -9.05 2.15
C CYS A 116 0.32 -8.66 0.67
N ALA A 117 1.12 -7.65 0.32
CA ALA A 117 1.28 -7.17 -1.05
C ALA A 117 2.35 -7.95 -1.87
N ARG A 118 3.06 -8.89 -1.24
CA ARG A 118 4.02 -9.78 -1.92
C ARG A 118 3.29 -11.02 -2.46
N PRO A 119 3.65 -11.49 -3.67
CA PRO A 119 3.09 -12.71 -4.26
C PRO A 119 3.54 -13.98 -3.52
#